data_AF-A0A8I0PI78-F1
#
_entry.id   AF-A0A8I0PI78-F1
#
_cell.length_a   1.000
_cell.length_b   1.000
_cell.length_c   1.000
_cell.angle_alpha   90.00
_cell.angle_beta   90.00
_cell.angle_gamma   90.00
#
_symmetry.space_group_name_H-M   'P 1'
#
loop_
_entity.id
_entity.type
_entity.pdbx_description
1 polymer ?
#
loop_
_entity_poly.entity_id
_entity_poly.type
_entity_poly.pdbx_seq_one_letter_code
_entity_poly.pdbx_strand_id
1 'polypeptide(L)'
;MAGEANEIVLSKQDLREVTAFAAACADVVLEVFEGDQPDDLRPREAIGAAWEFARGGERGKALRDRAWAALKAAKSADTPAAREAARAAMSAAGAAYLHPLAKATQVKHILGAGAYAARAAELVADDDRSVGAEHLEQTLHRATPVVVDVLKRFPTAPSGGGRVGELIRMLDADLRSLALAE
;
A
#
# COMPACT_ATOMS: atom_id res chain seq x y z
N MET A 1 -23.52 2.59 -27.42
CA MET A 1 -22.79 1.37 -27.01
C MET A 1 -21.34 1.77 -26.74
N ALA A 2 -21.01 2.18 -25.51
CA ALA A 2 -19.68 2.65 -25.10
C ALA A 2 -19.40 2.22 -23.66
N GLY A 3 -19.62 0.94 -23.36
CA GLY A 3 -19.60 0.40 -21.99
C GLY A 3 -18.55 -0.69 -21.72
N GLU A 4 -17.87 -1.20 -22.75
CA GLU A 4 -17.03 -2.41 -22.60
C GLU A 4 -15.52 -2.10 -22.45
N ALA A 5 -15.08 -0.86 -22.63
CA ALA A 5 -13.65 -0.50 -22.68
C ALA A 5 -13.01 -0.10 -21.33
N ASN A 6 -13.65 -0.37 -20.18
CA ASN A 6 -13.24 0.22 -18.89
C ASN A 6 -13.02 -0.79 -17.75
N GLU A 7 -13.10 -2.09 -18.05
CA GLU A 7 -12.97 -3.17 -17.06
C GLU A 7 -11.58 -3.81 -17.15
N ILE A 8 -10.90 -3.89 -16.00
CA ILE A 8 -9.60 -4.56 -15.89
C ILE A 8 -9.84 -5.97 -15.38
N VAL A 9 -9.28 -6.97 -16.07
CA VAL A 9 -9.32 -8.35 -15.57
C VAL A 9 -8.45 -8.44 -14.31
N LEU A 10 -9.06 -8.84 -13.19
CA LEU A 10 -8.37 -9.14 -11.93
C LEU A 10 -8.82 -10.49 -11.39
N SER A 11 -7.88 -11.39 -11.20
CA SER A 11 -8.13 -12.67 -10.53
C SER A 11 -8.07 -12.50 -9.00
N LYS A 12 -8.60 -13.47 -8.25
CA LYS A 12 -8.39 -13.53 -6.78
C LYS A 12 -6.91 -13.66 -6.44
N GLN A 13 -6.12 -14.31 -7.29
CA GLN A 13 -4.67 -14.43 -7.09
C GLN A 13 -3.98 -13.08 -7.28
N ASP A 14 -4.37 -12.28 -8.27
CA ASP A 14 -3.84 -10.93 -8.49
C ASP A 14 -4.03 -10.06 -7.24
N LEU A 15 -5.24 -10.10 -6.66
CA LEU A 15 -5.54 -9.39 -5.42
C LEU A 15 -4.69 -9.87 -4.24
N ARG A 16 -4.41 -11.17 -4.16
CA ARG A 16 -3.55 -11.75 -3.10
C ARG A 16 -2.10 -11.29 -3.24
N GLU A 17 -1.55 -11.31 -4.46
CA GLU A 17 -0.19 -10.83 -4.72
C GLU A 17 -0.04 -9.34 -4.41
N VAL A 18 -1.00 -8.51 -4.85
CA VAL A 18 -1.02 -7.07 -4.53
C VAL A 18 -1.15 -6.84 -3.02
N THR A 19 -1.97 -7.64 -2.32
CA THR A 19 -2.12 -7.52 -0.88
C THR A 19 -0.86 -7.98 -0.12
N ALA A 20 -0.20 -9.04 -0.58
CA ALA A 20 1.07 -9.50 -0.02
C ALA A 20 2.15 -8.42 -0.12
N PHE A 21 2.28 -7.79 -1.30
CA PHE A 21 3.19 -6.68 -1.53
C PHE A 21 2.89 -5.50 -0.60
N ALA A 22 1.62 -5.10 -0.51
CA ALA A 22 1.21 -3.99 0.36
C ALA A 22 1.45 -4.30 1.85
N ALA A 23 1.19 -5.53 2.28
CA ALA A 23 1.47 -5.99 3.65
C ALA A 23 2.97 -5.95 3.96
N ALA A 24 3.81 -6.46 3.05
CA ALA A 24 5.27 -6.41 3.19
C ALA A 24 5.82 -4.98 3.25
N CYS A 25 5.21 -4.03 2.53
CA CYS A 25 5.57 -2.62 2.62
C CYS A 25 5.22 -2.02 3.99
N ALA A 26 4.02 -2.30 4.50
CA ALA A 26 3.54 -1.75 5.77
C ALA A 26 4.28 -2.33 6.99
N ASP A 27 4.68 -3.60 6.92
CA ASP A 27 5.36 -4.31 8.02
C ASP A 27 6.70 -3.65 8.40
N VAL A 28 7.41 -3.10 7.41
CA VAL A 28 8.72 -2.43 7.59
C VAL A 28 8.65 -1.24 8.55
N VAL A 29 7.51 -0.55 8.60
CA VAL A 29 7.32 0.64 9.42
C VAL A 29 6.38 0.40 10.60
N LEU A 30 5.97 -0.85 10.85
CA LEU A 30 5.05 -1.17 11.94
C LEU A 30 5.64 -0.75 13.30
N GLU A 31 6.93 -0.97 13.50
CA GLU A 31 7.64 -0.59 14.73
C GLU A 31 7.59 0.91 15.03
N VAL A 32 7.47 1.76 13.99
CA VAL A 32 7.32 3.21 14.15
C VAL A 32 6.01 3.53 14.86
N PHE A 33 4.93 2.84 14.50
CA PHE A 33 3.66 3.00 15.20
C PHE A 33 3.69 2.39 16.60
N GLU A 34 4.30 1.23 16.78
CA GLU A 34 4.31 0.53 18.07
C GLU A 34 5.22 1.20 19.11
N GLY A 35 6.26 1.92 18.67
CA GLY A 35 7.02 2.80 19.55
C GLY A 35 6.22 4.00 20.06
N ASP A 36 5.25 4.47 19.27
CA ASP A 36 4.36 5.59 19.61
C ASP A 36 3.16 5.14 20.46
N GLN A 37 2.53 4.02 20.09
CA GLN A 37 1.32 3.47 20.74
C GLN A 37 1.50 1.97 21.04
N PRO A 38 2.30 1.58 22.05
CA PRO A 38 2.67 0.18 22.28
C PRO A 38 1.49 -0.75 22.61
N ASP A 39 0.42 -0.21 23.20
CA ASP A 39 -0.78 -0.97 23.58
C ASP A 39 -1.85 -1.02 22.46
N ASP A 40 -1.65 -0.31 21.36
CA ASP A 40 -2.61 -0.25 20.24
C ASP A 40 -2.26 -1.25 19.13
N LEU A 41 -2.92 -2.40 19.14
CA LEU A 41 -2.65 -3.47 18.18
C LEU A 41 -3.27 -3.26 16.80
N ARG A 42 -4.08 -2.20 16.60
CA ARG A 42 -4.92 -2.06 15.38
C ARG A 42 -4.12 -2.07 14.06
N PRO A 43 -2.95 -1.41 13.93
CA PRO A 43 -2.13 -1.52 12.72
C PRO A 43 -1.54 -2.91 12.49
N ARG A 44 -1.01 -3.56 13.53
CA ARG A 44 -0.51 -4.94 13.46
C ARG A 44 -1.61 -5.90 13.02
N GLU A 45 -2.80 -5.75 13.59
CA GLU A 45 -3.97 -6.56 13.23
C GLU A 45 -4.45 -6.35 11.78
N ALA A 46 -4.27 -5.15 11.21
CA ALA A 46 -4.59 -4.87 9.81
C ALA A 46 -3.58 -5.50 8.85
N ILE A 47 -2.28 -5.43 9.18
CA ILE A 47 -1.23 -6.12 8.42
C ILE A 47 -1.43 -7.64 8.50
N GLY A 48 -1.75 -8.17 9.68
CA GLY A 48 -2.08 -9.58 9.89
C GLY A 48 -3.24 -10.04 9.01
N ALA A 49 -4.35 -9.29 8.99
CA ALA A 49 -5.49 -9.60 8.14
C ALA A 49 -5.14 -9.53 6.64
N ALA A 50 -4.29 -8.60 6.22
CA ALA A 50 -3.79 -8.53 4.85
C ALA A 50 -2.99 -9.80 4.48
N TRP A 51 -2.10 -10.25 5.36
CA TRP A 51 -1.37 -11.51 5.19
C TRP A 51 -2.27 -12.74 5.17
N GLU A 52 -3.29 -12.80 6.03
CA GLU A 52 -4.28 -13.88 6.04
C GLU A 52 -4.97 -14.00 4.67
N PHE A 53 -5.45 -12.89 4.10
CA PHE A 53 -6.06 -12.88 2.77
C PHE A 53 -5.05 -13.31 1.69
N ALA A 54 -3.86 -12.73 1.70
CA ALA A 54 -2.79 -13.05 0.75
C ALA A 54 -2.44 -14.54 0.73
N ARG A 55 -2.44 -15.19 1.90
CA ARG A 55 -2.06 -16.61 2.08
C ARG A 55 -3.19 -17.61 1.84
N GLY A 56 -4.34 -17.18 1.30
CA GLY A 56 -5.43 -18.09 0.97
C GLY A 56 -6.74 -17.80 1.70
N GLY A 57 -6.72 -16.88 2.67
CA GLY A 57 -7.93 -16.47 3.40
C GLY A 57 -8.98 -15.82 2.50
N GLU A 58 -10.16 -15.64 3.08
CA GLU A 58 -11.29 -15.04 2.40
C GLU A 58 -11.30 -13.52 2.52
N ARG A 59 -11.69 -12.86 1.42
CA ARG A 59 -11.94 -11.42 1.44
C ARG A 59 -13.27 -11.16 2.13
N GLY A 60 -13.25 -10.52 3.29
CA GLY A 60 -14.45 -10.44 4.14
C GLY A 60 -14.57 -9.17 4.96
N LYS A 61 -15.64 -9.11 5.76
CA LYS A 61 -15.93 -7.97 6.64
C LYS A 61 -14.79 -7.70 7.62
N ALA A 62 -14.19 -8.74 8.19
CA ALA A 62 -13.08 -8.63 9.13
C ALA A 62 -11.91 -7.81 8.55
N LEU A 63 -11.50 -8.08 7.31
CA LEU A 63 -10.42 -7.35 6.65
C LEU A 63 -10.73 -5.85 6.49
N ARG A 64 -11.97 -5.51 6.08
CA ARG A 64 -12.43 -4.10 6.05
C ARG A 64 -12.42 -3.45 7.42
N ASP A 65 -12.95 -4.16 8.42
CA ASP A 65 -13.03 -3.62 9.78
C ASP A 65 -11.63 -3.32 10.33
N ARG A 66 -10.65 -4.18 10.06
CA ARG A 66 -9.24 -3.97 10.43
C ARG A 66 -8.61 -2.80 9.68
N ALA A 67 -8.88 -2.64 8.39
CA ALA A 67 -8.44 -1.45 7.65
C ALA A 67 -8.98 -0.15 8.29
N TRP A 68 -10.27 -0.13 8.65
CA TRP A 68 -10.88 1.02 9.34
C TRP A 68 -10.33 1.23 10.75
N ALA A 69 -10.03 0.15 11.47
CA ALA A 69 -9.41 0.22 12.79
C ALA A 69 -8.00 0.85 12.71
N ALA A 70 -7.17 0.44 11.75
CA ALA A 70 -5.87 1.05 11.50
C ALA A 70 -5.99 2.54 11.08
N LEU A 71 -7.01 2.91 10.30
CA LEU A 71 -7.28 4.32 10.01
C LEU A 71 -7.64 5.14 11.25
N LYS A 72 -8.37 4.54 12.20
CA LYS A 72 -8.68 5.18 13.49
C LYS A 72 -7.43 5.30 14.35
N ALA A 73 -6.57 4.27 14.36
CA ALA A 73 -5.27 4.32 15.03
C ALA A 73 -4.38 5.45 14.48
N ALA A 74 -4.36 5.63 13.16
CA ALA A 74 -3.67 6.76 12.52
C ALA A 74 -4.19 8.14 12.94
N LYS A 75 -5.42 8.25 13.46
CA LYS A 75 -5.95 9.52 14.01
C LYS A 75 -5.62 9.70 15.49
N SER A 76 -5.30 8.61 16.18
CA SER A 76 -4.95 8.58 17.60
C SER A 76 -3.44 8.72 17.84
N ALA A 77 -2.60 8.48 16.83
CA ALA A 77 -1.14 8.52 17.00
C ALA A 77 -0.61 9.93 17.31
N ASP A 78 0.41 9.98 18.16
CA ASP A 78 0.98 11.21 18.70
C ASP A 78 1.92 11.85 17.68
N THR A 79 2.78 11.06 17.04
CA THR A 79 3.72 11.54 16.04
C THR A 79 3.20 11.44 14.60
N PRO A 80 3.57 12.38 13.71
CA PRO A 80 3.25 12.29 12.28
C PRO A 80 3.74 10.99 11.63
N ALA A 81 4.91 10.49 12.02
CA ALA A 81 5.49 9.25 11.49
C ALA A 81 4.60 8.04 11.81
N ALA A 82 4.16 7.90 13.06
CA ALA A 82 3.24 6.85 13.46
C ALA A 82 1.89 6.93 12.72
N ARG A 83 1.38 8.14 12.45
CA ARG A 83 0.15 8.31 11.65
C ARG A 83 0.30 7.74 10.23
N GLU A 84 1.45 7.95 9.59
CA GLU A 84 1.70 7.42 8.24
C GLU A 84 1.97 5.91 8.28
N ALA A 85 2.65 5.38 9.29
CA ALA A 85 2.80 3.94 9.51
C ALA A 85 1.44 3.23 9.66
N ALA A 86 0.53 3.79 10.46
CA ALA A 86 -0.84 3.26 10.60
C ALA A 86 -1.65 3.37 9.30
N ARG A 87 -1.41 4.40 8.47
CA ARG A 87 -2.01 4.49 7.13
C ARG A 87 -1.43 3.48 6.16
N ALA A 88 -0.14 3.13 6.27
CA ALA A 88 0.44 2.04 5.50
C ALA A 88 -0.26 0.71 5.85
N ALA A 89 -0.47 0.42 7.13
CA ALA A 89 -1.21 -0.75 7.60
C ALA A 89 -2.68 -0.77 7.10
N MET A 90 -3.37 0.38 7.15
CA MET A 90 -4.70 0.52 6.56
C MET A 90 -4.70 0.23 5.06
N SER A 91 -3.72 0.78 4.32
CA SER A 91 -3.57 0.55 2.89
C SER A 91 -3.26 -0.91 2.56
N ALA A 92 -2.49 -1.62 3.39
CA ALA A 92 -2.24 -3.06 3.23
C ALA A 92 -3.54 -3.86 3.27
N ALA A 93 -4.38 -3.68 4.28
CA ALA A 93 -5.68 -4.35 4.35
C ALA A 93 -6.64 -3.88 3.23
N GLY A 94 -6.55 -2.60 2.84
CA GLY A 94 -7.33 -2.01 1.75
C GLY A 94 -6.96 -2.51 0.35
N ALA A 95 -5.78 -3.08 0.17
CA ALA A 95 -5.28 -3.56 -1.12
C ALA A 95 -6.13 -4.71 -1.71
N ALA A 96 -6.72 -5.55 -0.85
CA ALA A 96 -7.63 -6.63 -1.24
C ALA A 96 -8.93 -6.13 -1.93
N TYR A 97 -9.21 -4.83 -1.81
CA TYR A 97 -10.36 -4.15 -2.41
C TYR A 97 -9.98 -3.31 -3.64
N LEU A 98 -8.84 -3.58 -4.27
CA LEU A 98 -8.55 -3.09 -5.61
C LEU A 98 -9.71 -3.45 -6.55
N HIS A 99 -10.31 -2.44 -7.18
CA HIS A 99 -11.45 -2.63 -8.07
C HIS A 99 -11.00 -2.80 -9.52
N PRO A 100 -11.69 -3.63 -10.33
CA PRO A 100 -11.38 -3.85 -11.75
C PRO A 100 -11.82 -2.68 -12.64
N LEU A 101 -11.47 -1.46 -12.25
CA LEU A 101 -11.84 -0.22 -12.94
C LEU A 101 -10.60 0.42 -13.51
N ALA A 102 -10.57 0.72 -14.81
CA ALA A 102 -9.47 1.44 -15.45
C ALA A 102 -9.44 2.93 -15.05
N LYS A 103 -9.23 3.20 -13.76
CA LYS A 103 -9.14 4.52 -13.15
C LYS A 103 -7.82 4.67 -12.43
N ALA A 104 -7.12 5.78 -12.69
CA ALA A 104 -5.86 6.12 -12.03
C ALA A 104 -5.96 6.10 -10.49
N THR A 105 -7.12 6.43 -9.93
CA THR A 105 -7.36 6.39 -8.48
C THR A 105 -7.21 5.00 -7.86
N GLN A 106 -7.30 3.93 -8.65
CA GLN A 106 -7.08 2.56 -8.19
C GLN A 106 -5.61 2.25 -7.87
N VAL A 107 -4.65 2.98 -8.44
CA VAL A 107 -3.21 2.78 -8.20
C VAL A 107 -2.86 2.90 -6.71
N LYS A 108 -3.60 3.73 -5.95
CA LYS A 108 -3.39 3.85 -4.51
C LYS A 108 -3.67 2.56 -3.73
N HIS A 109 -4.54 1.68 -4.22
CA HIS A 109 -4.75 0.37 -3.59
C HIS A 109 -3.53 -0.56 -3.75
N ILE A 110 -2.73 -0.35 -4.80
CA ILE A 110 -1.53 -1.14 -5.09
C ILE A 110 -0.32 -0.55 -4.35
N LEU A 111 -0.11 0.76 -4.49
CA LEU A 111 1.13 1.45 -4.10
C LEU A 111 1.03 2.24 -2.79
N GLY A 112 -0.19 2.41 -2.25
CA GLY A 112 -0.43 3.28 -1.10
C GLY A 112 0.34 2.85 0.15
N ALA A 113 0.44 1.55 0.42
CA ALA A 113 1.17 1.05 1.59
C ALA A 113 2.67 1.39 1.51
N GLY A 114 3.30 1.18 0.35
CA GLY A 114 4.71 1.55 0.12
C GLY A 114 4.96 3.05 0.23
N ALA A 115 4.08 3.88 -0.33
CA ALA A 115 4.23 5.33 -0.24
C ALA A 115 4.01 5.88 1.18
N TYR A 116 3.07 5.33 1.93
CA TYR A 116 2.88 5.69 3.34
C TYR A 116 4.05 5.22 4.21
N ALA A 117 4.62 4.04 3.93
CA ALA A 117 5.81 3.55 4.62
C ALA A 117 7.03 4.44 4.35
N ALA A 118 7.31 4.77 3.09
CA ALA A 118 8.37 5.72 2.74
C ALA A 118 8.15 7.07 3.43
N ARG A 119 6.90 7.57 3.47
CA ARG A 119 6.60 8.82 4.17
C ARG A 119 6.83 8.74 5.68
N ALA A 120 6.51 7.63 6.31
CA ALA A 120 6.80 7.41 7.72
C ALA A 120 8.31 7.45 7.98
N ALA A 121 9.11 6.83 7.12
CA ALA A 121 10.56 6.84 7.21
C ALA A 121 11.17 8.24 7.04
N GLU A 122 10.69 9.04 6.08
CA GLU A 122 11.08 10.46 5.94
C GLU A 122 10.82 11.22 7.25
N LEU A 123 9.66 11.02 7.87
CA LEU A 123 9.27 11.71 9.10
C LEU A 123 10.07 11.28 10.33
N VAL A 124 10.50 10.01 10.41
CA VAL A 124 11.43 9.55 11.44
C VAL A 124 12.79 10.23 11.29
N ALA A 125 13.21 10.47 10.04
CA ALA A 125 14.45 11.13 9.68
C ALA A 125 14.32 12.67 9.54
N ASP A 126 13.47 13.31 10.35
CA ASP A 126 13.27 14.77 10.37
C ASP A 126 12.91 15.36 8.98
N ASP A 127 12.00 14.68 8.28
CA ASP A 127 11.51 15.04 6.94
C ASP A 127 12.56 14.89 5.80
N ASP A 128 13.63 14.12 6.02
CA ASP A 128 14.63 13.83 4.98
C ASP A 128 14.04 12.97 3.84
N ARG A 129 13.89 13.60 2.68
CA ARG A 129 13.33 12.99 1.46
C ARG A 129 14.24 11.94 0.82
N SER A 130 15.53 11.95 1.11
CA SER A 130 16.46 10.95 0.58
C SER A 130 16.17 9.56 1.17
N VAL A 131 15.84 9.50 2.46
CA VAL A 131 15.39 8.28 3.16
C VAL A 131 14.12 7.73 2.52
N GLY A 132 13.18 8.60 2.14
CA GLY A 132 11.98 8.19 1.40
C GLY A 132 12.31 7.54 0.06
N ALA A 133 13.26 8.10 -0.70
CA ALA A 133 13.70 7.53 -1.98
C ALA A 133 14.38 6.17 -1.80
N GLU A 134 15.30 6.03 -0.84
CA GLU A 134 15.93 4.74 -0.49
C GLU A 134 14.90 3.69 -0.06
N HIS A 135 13.88 4.11 0.71
CA HIS A 135 12.80 3.22 1.11
C HIS A 135 11.95 2.76 -0.08
N LEU A 136 11.75 3.60 -1.10
CA LEU A 136 11.12 3.20 -2.35
C LEU A 136 11.97 2.20 -3.14
N GLU A 137 13.29 2.40 -3.22
CA GLU A 137 14.20 1.43 -3.85
C GLU A 137 14.10 0.05 -3.18
N GLN A 138 14.09 0.00 -1.85
CA GLN A 138 13.87 -1.26 -1.14
C GLN A 138 12.47 -1.84 -1.40
N THR A 139 11.46 -0.99 -1.62
CA THR A 139 10.11 -1.42 -1.98
C THR A 139 10.07 -2.07 -3.36
N LEU A 140 10.86 -1.58 -4.32
CA LEU A 140 10.97 -2.19 -5.66
C LEU A 140 11.42 -3.64 -5.59
N HIS A 141 12.38 -3.96 -4.71
CA HIS A 141 12.88 -5.32 -4.51
C HIS A 141 11.82 -6.29 -3.95
N ARG A 142 10.73 -5.78 -3.38
CA ARG A 142 9.61 -6.59 -2.86
C ARG A 142 8.53 -6.85 -3.92
N ALA A 143 8.54 -6.13 -5.04
CA ALA A 143 7.52 -6.27 -6.07
C ALA A 143 7.78 -7.54 -6.90
N THR A 144 6.76 -8.41 -6.96
CA THR A 144 6.79 -9.57 -7.85
C THR A 144 6.43 -9.16 -9.29
N PRO A 145 6.77 -9.97 -10.31
CA PRO A 145 6.32 -9.72 -11.68
C PRO A 145 4.79 -9.58 -11.79
N VAL A 146 4.02 -10.31 -10.97
CA VAL A 146 2.54 -10.21 -10.94
C VAL A 146 2.08 -8.84 -10.45
N VAL A 147 2.73 -8.27 -9.43
CA VAL A 147 2.41 -6.91 -8.94
C VAL A 147 2.66 -5.87 -10.03
N VAL A 148 3.80 -5.99 -10.72
CA VAL A 148 4.15 -5.09 -11.83
C VAL A 148 3.18 -5.23 -13.00
N ASP A 149 2.83 -6.47 -13.37
CA ASP A 149 1.84 -6.74 -14.42
C ASP A 149 0.47 -6.14 -14.06
N VAL A 150 -0.05 -6.43 -12.86
CA VAL A 150 -1.32 -5.85 -12.38
C VAL A 150 -1.28 -4.33 -12.40
N LEU A 151 -0.20 -3.69 -11.93
CA LEU A 151 -0.05 -2.24 -11.97
C LEU A 151 -0.10 -1.69 -13.40
N LYS A 152 0.57 -2.35 -14.34
CA LYS A 152 0.61 -1.94 -15.76
C LYS A 152 -0.75 -2.02 -16.45
N ARG A 153 -1.69 -2.82 -15.93
CA ARG A 153 -3.09 -2.85 -16.42
C ARG A 153 -3.87 -1.57 -16.08
N PHE A 154 -3.45 -0.80 -15.08
CA PHE A 154 -4.09 0.47 -14.68
C PHE A 154 -3.42 1.68 -15.34
N PRO A 155 -4.16 2.79 -15.55
CA PRO A 155 -3.57 4.08 -15.88
C PRO A 155 -2.50 4.49 -14.86
N THR A 156 -1.56 5.34 -15.27
CA THR A 156 -0.52 5.89 -14.40
C THR A 156 -1.10 6.62 -13.19
N ALA A 157 -0.34 6.66 -12.10
CA ALA A 157 -0.75 7.31 -10.86
C ALA A 157 -1.22 8.77 -11.10
N PRO A 158 -2.34 9.21 -10.50
CA PRO A 158 -2.87 10.55 -10.72
C PRO A 158 -2.03 11.63 -10.02
N SER A 159 -2.18 12.88 -10.47
CA SER A 159 -1.61 14.03 -9.79
C SER A 159 -2.32 14.32 -8.44
N GLY A 160 -1.69 15.14 -7.59
CA GLY A 160 -2.20 15.51 -6.27
C GLY A 160 -1.73 14.58 -5.14
N GLY A 161 -2.40 14.67 -3.98
CA GLY A 161 -2.12 13.81 -2.81
C GLY A 161 -0.94 14.23 -1.92
N GLY A 162 -0.38 15.43 -2.12
CA GLY A 162 0.76 15.95 -1.36
C GLY A 162 1.99 15.05 -1.48
N ARG A 163 2.80 14.98 -0.41
CA ARG A 163 4.05 14.21 -0.41
C ARG A 163 3.83 12.71 -0.64
N VAL A 164 2.80 12.11 -0.04
CA VAL A 164 2.45 10.70 -0.29
C VAL A 164 2.06 10.48 -1.75
N GLY A 165 1.34 11.41 -2.36
CA GLY A 165 1.03 11.35 -3.79
C GLY A 165 2.27 11.42 -4.68
N GLU A 166 3.27 12.22 -4.31
CA GLU A 166 4.58 12.23 -4.99
C GLU A 166 5.26 10.87 -4.90
N LEU A 167 5.34 10.28 -3.70
CA LEU A 167 5.94 8.96 -3.48
C LEU A 167 5.20 7.84 -4.26
N ILE A 168 3.87 7.91 -4.36
CA ILE A 168 3.09 6.99 -5.21
C ILE A 168 3.51 7.11 -6.68
N ARG A 169 3.67 8.34 -7.19
CA ARG A 169 4.06 8.56 -8.59
C ARG A 169 5.49 8.12 -8.88
N MET A 170 6.42 8.34 -7.95
CA MET A 170 7.79 7.84 -8.05
C MET A 170 7.78 6.31 -8.12
N LEU A 171 7.13 5.65 -7.16
CA LEU A 171 7.04 4.19 -7.14
C LEU A 171 6.32 3.61 -8.37
N ASP A 172 5.27 4.28 -8.87
CA ASP A 172 4.57 3.88 -10.10
C ASP A 172 5.49 3.94 -11.32
N ALA A 173 6.26 5.02 -11.46
CA ALA A 173 7.21 5.18 -12.57
C ALA A 173 8.32 4.12 -12.52
N ASP A 174 8.90 3.90 -11.34
CA ASP A 174 10.00 2.97 -11.15
C ASP A 174 9.56 1.53 -11.42
N LEU A 175 8.43 1.09 -10.87
CA LEU A 175 7.88 -0.26 -11.12
C LEU A 175 7.50 -0.47 -12.58
N ARG A 176 6.98 0.55 -13.26
CA ARG A 176 6.65 0.45 -14.70
C ARG A 176 7.90 0.34 -15.57
N SER A 177 9.02 0.90 -15.13
CA SER A 177 10.31 0.82 -15.82
C SER A 177 10.98 -0.55 -15.72
N LEU A 178 10.59 -1.38 -14.74
CA LEU A 178 11.07 -2.75 -14.63
C LEU A 178 10.64 -3.55 -15.87
N ALA A 179 11.62 -4.14 -16.56
CA ALA A 179 11.38 -5.14 -17.58
C ALA A 179 10.68 -6.34 -16.90
N LEU A 180 9.55 -6.79 -17.45
CA LEU A 180 8.99 -8.07 -17.03
C LEU A 180 9.98 -9.13 -17.54
N ALA A 181 10.61 -9.86 -16.63
CA ALA A 181 11.37 -11.05 -17.03
C ALA A 181 10.34 -12.05 -17.60
N GLU A 182 10.51 -12.39 -18.87
CA GLU A 182 9.72 -13.39 -19.59
C GLU A 182 9.90 -14.80 -19.01
#